data_AF-A0A2X1QZ90-F1
#
_entry.id   AF-A0A2X1QZ90-F1
#
_cell.length_a   1.000
_cell.length_b   1.000
_cell.length_c   1.000
_cell.angle_alpha   90.00
_cell.angle_beta   90.00
_cell.angle_gamma   90.00
#
_symmetry.space_group_name_H-M   'P 1'
#
loop_
_entity.id
_entity.type
_entity.pdbx_description
1 polymer ?
#
loop_
_entity_poly.entity_id
_entity_poly.type
_entity_poly.pdbx_seq_one_letter_code
_entity_poly.pdbx_strand_id
1 'polypeptide(L)' 'MRLLTTAHSAKFDGKATLFVAEKTRQEGMDPQVVWGPWVGELEVFSQNCAHVDIISPQAFEAIGPVVREILG' A
#
# COMPACT_ATOMS: atom_id res chain seq x y z
N MET A 1 16.50 15.31 -18.86
CA MET A 1 15.38 14.34 -18.79
C MET A 1 16.00 12.95 -18.62
N ARG A 2 15.98 12.38 -17.41
CA ARG A 2 16.56 11.05 -17.14
C ARG A 2 15.44 10.02 -17.30
N LEU A 3 15.53 9.19 -18.34
CA LEU A 3 14.56 8.12 -18.58
C LEU A 3 14.52 7.19 -17.36
N LEU A 4 13.33 7.02 -16.77
CA LEU A 4 13.06 6.10 -15.65
C LEU A 4 13.13 4.61 -16.06
N THR A 5 13.65 4.31 -17.24
CA THR A 5 13.61 2.98 -17.89
C THR A 5 14.48 1.92 -17.19
N THR A 6 15.24 2.27 -16.15
CA THR A 6 16.06 1.33 -15.37
C THR A 6 15.61 1.20 -13.91
N ALA A 7 14.45 1.72 -13.54
CA ALA A 7 13.92 1.54 -12.19
C ALA A 7 13.42 0.10 -12.04
N HIS A 8 14.04 -0.65 -11.12
CA HIS A 8 13.59 -1.98 -10.72
C HIS A 8 13.14 -1.94 -9.27
N SER A 9 12.14 -2.75 -8.94
CA SER A 9 11.76 -2.97 -7.55
C SER A 9 12.92 -3.63 -6.80
N ALA A 10 13.34 -3.00 -5.70
CA ALA A 10 14.29 -3.61 -4.77
C ALA A 10 13.52 -4.42 -3.72
N LYS A 11 14.16 -5.45 -3.18
CA LYS A 11 13.66 -6.12 -1.98
C LYS A 11 13.89 -5.24 -0.75
N PHE A 12 12.97 -5.30 0.20
CA PHE A 12 13.01 -4.62 1.47
C PHE A 12 12.76 -5.64 2.59
N ASP A 13 13.79 -5.95 3.37
CA ASP A 13 13.71 -7.00 4.40
C ASP A 13 13.01 -6.54 5.69
N GLY A 14 12.52 -5.31 5.74
CA GLY A 14 11.81 -4.75 6.90
C GLY A 14 10.30 -5.02 6.89
N LYS A 15 9.63 -4.47 7.90
CA LYS A 15 8.18 -4.41 8.00
C LYS A 15 7.63 -3.22 7.22
N ALA A 16 6.63 -3.46 6.37
CA ALA A 16 5.88 -2.42 5.69
C ALA A 16 4.38 -2.51 6.02
N THR A 17 3.72 -1.35 5.98
CA THR A 17 2.27 -1.23 6.10
C THR A 17 1.69 -0.76 4.77
N LEU A 18 0.70 -1.48 4.27
CA LEU A 18 0.07 -1.23 2.98
C LEU A 18 -1.43 -0.96 3.15
N PHE A 19 -1.88 0.22 2.70
CA PHE A 19 -3.30 0.55 2.58
C PHE A 19 -3.79 0.25 1.17
N VAL A 20 -4.82 -0.59 1.02
CA VAL A 20 -5.28 -1.11 -0.27
C VAL A 20 -6.62 -0.47 -0.64
N ALA A 21 -6.66 0.25 -1.76
CA ALA A 21 -7.90 0.76 -2.33
C ALA A 21 -8.66 -0.37 -3.05
N GLU A 22 -9.69 -0.90 -2.40
CA GLU A 22 -10.40 -2.10 -2.89
C GLU A 22 -11.16 -1.86 -4.20
N LYS A 23 -11.69 -0.65 -4.46
CA LYS A 23 -12.54 -0.40 -5.64
C LYS A 23 -11.78 -0.43 -6.97
N THR A 24 -10.47 -0.30 -6.93
CA THR A 24 -9.59 -0.33 -8.11
C THR A 24 -8.60 -1.49 -8.05
N ARG A 25 -8.73 -2.36 -7.06
CA ARG A 25 -7.90 -3.55 -6.95
C ARG A 25 -8.24 -4.49 -8.10
N GLN A 26 -7.22 -4.98 -8.78
CA GLN A 26 -7.41 -5.98 -9.83
C GLN A 26 -7.90 -7.28 -9.19
N GLU A 27 -8.91 -7.90 -9.80
CA GLU A 27 -9.45 -9.18 -9.33
C GLU A 27 -8.36 -10.24 -9.26
N GLY A 28 -8.36 -11.04 -8.20
CA GLY A 28 -7.38 -12.10 -7.97
C GLY A 28 -5.99 -11.63 -7.50
N MET A 29 -5.72 -10.33 -7.40
CA MET A 29 -4.44 -9.85 -6.85
C MET A 29 -4.50 -9.72 -5.33
N ASP A 30 -4.18 -10.79 -4.60
CA ASP A 30 -3.93 -10.72 -3.16
C ASP A 30 -2.68 -9.89 -2.84
N PRO A 31 -2.81 -8.74 -2.12
CA PRO A 31 -1.66 -7.92 -1.75
C PRO A 31 -0.57 -8.68 -1.00
N GLN A 32 -0.93 -9.63 -0.13
CA GLN A 32 0.04 -10.43 0.61
C GLN A 32 0.87 -11.31 -0.34
N VAL A 33 0.23 -11.90 -1.36
CA VAL A 33 0.90 -12.76 -2.34
C VAL A 33 1.75 -11.93 -3.30
N VAL A 34 1.24 -10.80 -3.79
CA VAL A 34 1.92 -9.97 -4.78
C VAL A 34 3.15 -9.27 -4.20
N TRP A 35 3.08 -8.82 -2.94
CA TRP A 35 4.17 -8.11 -2.26
C TRP A 35 5.10 -9.02 -1.46
N GLY A 36 4.67 -10.23 -1.08
CA GLY A 36 5.46 -11.18 -0.28
C GLY A 36 6.88 -11.45 -0.78
N PRO A 37 7.15 -11.54 -2.10
CA PRO A 37 8.53 -11.71 -2.61
C PRO A 37 9.46 -10.52 -2.39
N TRP A 38 8.92 -9.35 -2.04
CA TRP A 38 9.62 -8.06 -2.01
C TRP A 38 9.72 -7.44 -0.61
N VAL A 39 8.87 -7.86 0.33
CA VAL A 39 8.77 -7.27 1.66
C VAL A 39 8.94 -8.36 2.73
N GLY A 40 9.76 -8.11 3.75
CA GLY A 40 10.00 -9.05 4.84
C GLY A 40 8.76 -9.35 5.69
N GLU A 41 8.08 -8.32 6.16
CA GLU A 41 6.79 -8.42 6.86
C GLU A 41 5.81 -7.39 6.28
N LEU A 42 4.57 -7.82 5.99
CA LEU A 42 3.57 -6.95 5.41
C LEU A 42 2.28 -6.95 6.23
N GLU A 43 1.88 -5.76 6.68
CA GLU A 43 0.59 -5.52 7.30
C GLU A 43 -0.33 -4.79 6.32
N VAL A 44 -1.54 -5.31 6.11
CA VAL A 44 -2.44 -4.83 5.06
C VAL A 44 -3.75 -4.32 5.65
N PHE A 45 -4.15 -3.12 5.23
CA PHE A 45 -5.40 -2.47 5.65
C PHE A 45 -6.26 -2.11 4.43
N SER A 46 -7.43 -2.72 4.30
CA SER A 46 -8.36 -2.45 3.21
C SER A 46 -9.09 -1.12 3.39
N GLN A 47 -9.14 -0.33 2.31
CA GLN A 47 -9.82 0.95 2.23
C GLN A 47 -10.92 0.87 1.16
N ASN A 48 -12.16 1.19 1.53
CA ASN A 48 -13.31 1.15 0.62
C ASN A 48 -13.38 2.39 -0.30
N CYS A 49 -12.31 2.64 -1.04
CA CYS A 49 -12.17 3.75 -1.98
C CYS A 49 -11.47 3.30 -3.27
N ALA A 50 -11.45 4.16 -4.29
CA ALA A 50 -10.61 3.98 -5.46
C ALA A 50 -9.19 4.48 -5.16
N HIS A 51 -8.20 4.01 -5.92
CA HIS A 51 -6.80 4.42 -5.74
C HIS A 51 -6.62 5.94 -5.82
N VAL A 52 -7.36 6.61 -6.71
CA VAL A 52 -7.33 8.07 -6.85
C VAL A 52 -7.85 8.81 -5.61
N ASP A 53 -8.69 8.14 -4.80
CA ASP A 53 -9.32 8.72 -3.61
C ASP A 53 -8.59 8.34 -2.31
N ILE A 54 -7.61 7.43 -2.36
CA ILE A 54 -6.96 6.89 -1.16
C ILE A 54 -6.16 7.94 -0.38
N ILE A 55 -5.82 9.06 -1.03
CA ILE A 55 -5.14 10.23 -0.44
C ILE A 55 -6.09 11.41 -0.19
N SER A 56 -7.40 11.20 -0.29
CA SER A 56 -8.40 12.23 0.01
C SER A 56 -8.51 12.49 1.52
N PRO A 57 -8.96 13.69 1.94
CA PRO A 57 -9.24 13.97 3.35
C PRO A 57 -10.17 12.93 3.98
N GLN A 58 -11.20 12.49 3.25
CA GLN A 58 -12.17 11.50 3.70
C GLN A 58 -11.53 10.12 3.92
N ALA A 59 -10.61 9.70 3.04
CA ALA A 59 -9.87 8.45 3.25
C ALA A 59 -8.94 8.55 4.48
N PHE A 60 -8.36 9.72 4.75
CA PHE A 60 -7.52 9.92 5.93
C PHE A 60 -8.27 9.90 7.27
N GLU A 61 -9.59 10.08 7.30
CA GLU A 61 -10.37 9.84 8.51
C GLU A 61 -10.28 8.37 8.97
N ALA A 62 -10.12 7.42 8.03
CA ALA A 62 -9.90 6.01 8.31
C ALA A 62 -8.41 5.65 8.45
N ILE A 63 -7.56 6.17 7.56
CA ILE A 63 -6.12 5.83 7.53
C ILE A 63 -5.35 6.49 8.68
N GLY A 64 -5.67 7.74 9.02
CA GLY A 64 -4.93 8.56 9.99
C GLY A 64 -4.83 7.92 11.38
N PRO A 65 -5.93 7.42 11.98
CA PRO A 65 -5.87 6.71 13.26
C PRO A 65 -4.95 5.48 13.24
N VAL A 66 -4.96 4.70 12.16
CA VAL A 66 -4.07 3.53 11.99
C VAL A 66 -2.61 3.95 11.92
N VAL A 67 -2.30 4.97 11.13
CA VAL A 67 -0.92 5.51 11.05
C VAL A 67 -0.43 5.99 12.42
N ARG A 68 -1.29 6.66 13.20
CA ARG A 68 -0.98 7.07 14.57
C ARG A 68 -0.71 5.89 15.48
N GLU A 69 -1.48 4.81 15.38
CA GLU A 69 -1.28 3.60 16.19
C GLU A 69 0.07 2.92 15.88
N ILE A 70 0.49 2.95 14.61
CA ILE A 70 1.72 2.29 14.16
C ILE A 70 2.98 3.13 14.47
N LEU A 71 2.89 4.46 14.38
CA LEU A 71 4.06 5.35 14.40
C LEU A 71 4.13 6.31 15.60
N GLY A 72 3.04 6.50 16.34
CA GLY A 72 2.92 7.46 17.45
C GLY A 72 3.13 6.83 18.82
#